data_AF-A0A8I1MNF5-F1
#
_entry.id   AF-A0A8I1MNF5-F1
#
_cell.length_a   1.000
_cell.length_b   1.000
_cell.length_c   1.000
_cell.angle_alpha   90.00
_cell.angle_beta   90.00
_cell.angle_gamma   90.00
#
_symmetry.space_group_name_H-M   'P 1'
#
loop_
_entity.id
_entity.type
_entity.pdbx_description
1 polymer ?
#
loop_
_entity_poly.entity_id
_entity_poly.type
_entity_poly.pdbx_seq_one_letter_code
_entity_poly.pdbx_strand_id
1 'polypeptide(L)'
;MKISALAIGILVTACVSAWSAPEELTKERAQQIADSLKYQHGTVVLKNGLATITLPENLAFLDAAGARTVLSTLWGNPPSDEALGLIVPTGFSPFSASSWAVEITYDESGYVSDKDANTINYTSLLKQMQEGVREVNPERVKEGYPEIQLIGWAAPPRYDAASHKFYWAKELQFGSDEDHTLNYSIRVLGRRGVLVLNAIASMKDLPQIEKDIPEIISAVNFDEGHRYADFNPSVDKVAGYGLAALVAGGVAAKAGLFKGLIAVLIAGKKFVIAGAIALFALLSRLFKRKA
;
A
#
# COMPACT_ATOMS: atom_id res chain seq x y z
N MET A 1 -17.19 -19.63 -3.39
CA MET A 1 -15.86 -19.42 -4.02
C MET A 1 -15.24 -18.24 -3.28
N LYS A 2 -14.24 -18.50 -2.41
CA LYS A 2 -13.66 -17.50 -1.51
C LYS A 2 -12.85 -16.50 -2.35
N ILE A 3 -13.32 -15.25 -2.43
CA ILE A 3 -12.59 -14.16 -3.08
C ILE A 3 -11.72 -13.55 -2.00
N SER A 4 -10.42 -13.85 -2.03
CA SER A 4 -9.42 -13.14 -1.23
C SER A 4 -9.36 -11.69 -1.72
N ALA A 5 -9.87 -10.76 -0.92
CA ALA A 5 -9.62 -9.34 -1.08
C ALA A 5 -8.12 -9.13 -0.85
N LEU A 6 -7.39 -8.76 -1.90
CA LEU A 6 -5.98 -8.40 -1.82
C LEU A 6 -5.94 -6.89 -1.64
N ALA A 7 -5.43 -6.43 -0.50
CA ALA A 7 -5.33 -5.03 -0.13
C ALA A 7 -4.62 -4.21 -1.22
N ILE A 8 -5.37 -3.28 -1.82
CA ILE A 8 -4.78 -2.07 -2.38
C ILE A 8 -4.23 -1.32 -1.16
N GLY A 9 -2.97 -0.86 -1.23
CA GLY A 9 -2.33 -0.04 -0.21
C GLY A 9 -2.93 1.37 -0.08
N ILE A 10 -4.24 1.42 0.12
CA ILE A 10 -5.03 2.52 0.66
C ILE A 10 -5.92 1.83 1.69
N LEU A 11 -5.54 1.91 2.96
CA LEU A 11 -6.46 1.63 4.06
C LEU A 11 -7.66 2.57 3.89
N VAL A 12 -8.76 2.08 3.33
CA VAL A 12 -10.17 2.39 3.65
C VAL A 12 -10.99 1.52 2.71
N THR A 13 -11.50 0.40 3.24
CA THR A 13 -12.79 -0.16 2.81
C THR A 13 -13.44 -0.74 4.06
N ALA A 14 -14.53 -0.12 4.50
CA ALA A 14 -15.44 -0.72 5.46
C ALA A 14 -16.85 -0.68 4.87
N CYS A 15 -17.37 -1.86 4.55
CA CYS A 15 -18.79 -2.04 4.30
C CYS A 15 -19.57 -1.65 5.57
N VAL A 16 -20.41 -0.62 5.48
CA VAL A 16 -21.40 -0.35 6.54
C VAL A 16 -22.56 -1.33 6.35
N SER A 17 -22.60 -2.36 7.19
CA SER A 17 -23.86 -2.97 7.60
C SER A 17 -23.95 -2.86 9.12
N ALA A 18 -24.79 -1.93 9.57
CA ALA A 18 -25.29 -1.73 10.94
C ALA A 18 -24.40 -2.27 12.07
N TRP A 19 -23.20 -1.71 12.24
CA TRP A 19 -22.45 -1.85 13.48
C TRP A 19 -22.84 -0.65 14.35
N SER A 20 -23.44 -0.89 15.51
CA SER A 20 -23.59 0.12 16.55
C SER A 20 -22.22 0.74 16.83
N ALA A 21 -22.12 2.07 16.82
CA ALA A 21 -20.89 2.78 17.18
C ALA A 21 -20.34 2.19 18.49
N PRO A 22 -19.05 1.82 18.55
CA PRO A 22 -18.45 1.38 19.81
C PRO A 22 -18.70 2.44 20.88
N GLU A 23 -18.91 1.99 22.12
CA GLU A 23 -18.90 2.85 23.29
C GLU A 23 -17.64 3.75 23.24
N GLU A 24 -17.81 5.06 23.42
CA GLU A 24 -16.73 6.03 23.28
C GLU A 24 -15.61 5.68 24.29
N LEU A 25 -14.40 5.37 23.79
CA LEU A 25 -13.30 4.90 24.63
C LEU A 25 -12.83 6.03 25.55
N THR A 26 -13.05 5.91 26.87
CA THR A 26 -12.59 6.93 27.83
C THR A 26 -11.06 7.03 27.84
N LYS A 27 -10.52 8.20 28.18
CA LYS A 27 -9.06 8.42 28.25
C LYS A 27 -8.39 7.44 29.22
N GLU A 28 -9.01 7.20 30.38
CA GLU A 28 -8.50 6.26 31.39
C GLU A 28 -8.49 4.83 30.84
N ARG A 29 -9.54 4.43 30.12
CA ARG A 29 -9.61 3.10 29.52
C ARG A 29 -8.60 2.94 28.39
N ALA A 30 -8.43 3.96 27.55
CA ALA A 30 -7.42 4.00 26.51
C ALA A 30 -6.01 3.84 27.10
N GLN A 31 -5.70 4.57 28.17
CA GLN A 31 -4.41 4.45 28.85
C GLN A 31 -4.17 3.04 29.41
N GLN A 32 -5.15 2.45 30.09
CA GLN A 32 -5.05 1.06 30.58
C GLN A 32 -4.79 0.05 29.46
N ILE A 33 -5.40 0.25 28.30
CA ILE A 33 -5.16 -0.59 27.11
C ILE A 33 -3.74 -0.39 26.60
N ALA A 34 -3.26 0.85 26.49
CA ALA A 34 -1.89 1.14 26.08
C ALA A 34 -0.85 0.55 27.05
N ASP A 35 -1.10 0.62 28.36
CA ASP A 35 -0.22 0.04 29.39
C ASP A 35 -0.18 -1.50 29.35
N SER A 36 -1.20 -2.13 28.76
CA SER A 36 -1.27 -3.59 28.61
C SER A 36 -0.50 -4.15 27.41
N LEU A 37 0.04 -3.27 26.55
CA LEU A 37 0.79 -3.66 25.36
C LEU A 37 2.08 -4.42 25.73
N LYS A 38 2.33 -5.51 25.03
CA LYS A 38 3.48 -6.40 25.27
C LYS A 38 4.56 -6.16 24.23
N TYR A 39 5.53 -5.34 24.59
CA TYR A 39 6.67 -5.03 23.73
C TYR A 39 7.70 -6.17 23.73
N GLN A 40 8.16 -6.52 22.52
CA GLN A 40 9.23 -7.47 22.28
C GLN A 40 10.47 -6.72 21.80
N HIS A 41 11.65 -7.21 22.16
CA HIS A 41 12.95 -6.60 21.84
C HIS A 41 13.91 -7.63 21.28
N GLY A 42 14.96 -7.17 20.58
CA GLY A 42 15.95 -8.05 19.95
C GLY A 42 15.38 -8.79 18.75
N THR A 43 15.50 -10.12 18.74
CA THR A 43 15.12 -10.94 17.58
C THR A 43 13.68 -11.43 17.68
N VAL A 44 12.86 -11.14 16.68
CA VAL A 44 11.48 -11.61 16.54
C VAL A 44 11.32 -12.43 15.27
N VAL A 45 10.76 -13.63 15.39
CA VAL A 45 10.47 -14.51 14.26
C VAL A 45 9.01 -14.32 13.82
N LEU A 46 8.82 -14.04 12.54
CA LEU A 46 7.52 -13.87 11.90
C LEU A 46 7.03 -15.17 11.26
N LYS A 47 5.71 -15.40 11.34
CA LYS A 47 4.96 -16.46 10.63
C LYS A 47 5.70 -17.81 10.59
N ASN A 48 6.01 -18.36 11.77
CA ASN A 48 6.64 -19.67 11.95
C ASN A 48 7.96 -19.87 11.16
N GLY A 49 8.85 -18.89 11.17
CA GLY A 49 10.15 -18.97 10.49
C GLY A 49 10.13 -18.51 9.03
N LEU A 50 9.13 -17.71 8.65
CA LEU A 50 9.12 -17.06 7.34
C LEU A 50 10.25 -16.02 7.24
N ALA A 51 10.37 -15.21 8.28
CA ALA A 51 11.24 -14.06 8.32
C ALA A 51 11.60 -13.71 9.76
N THR A 52 12.72 -13.02 9.90
CA THR A 52 13.22 -12.53 11.18
C THR A 52 13.35 -11.01 11.16
N ILE A 53 12.93 -10.38 12.25
CA ILE A 53 13.20 -8.98 12.57
C ILE A 53 14.30 -8.96 13.63
N THR A 54 15.42 -8.31 13.36
CA THR A 54 16.45 -8.02 14.36
C THR A 54 16.34 -6.57 14.77
N LEU A 55 15.63 -6.31 15.87
CA LEU A 55 15.34 -4.96 16.34
C LEU A 55 16.60 -4.32 16.95
N PRO A 56 16.98 -3.11 16.51
CA PRO A 56 17.95 -2.29 17.22
C PRO A 56 17.39 -1.82 18.59
N GLU A 57 18.26 -1.36 19.49
CA GLU A 57 17.91 -1.03 20.88
C GLU A 57 16.86 0.09 21.01
N ASN A 58 16.79 0.99 20.03
CA ASN A 58 15.83 2.09 19.94
C ASN A 58 14.43 1.66 19.44
N LEU A 59 14.24 0.39 19.07
CA LEU A 59 12.97 -0.13 18.54
C LEU A 59 12.42 -1.29 19.38
N ALA A 60 11.11 -1.45 19.31
CA ALA A 60 10.36 -2.54 19.90
C ALA A 60 9.34 -3.08 18.89
N PHE A 61 8.85 -4.29 19.14
CA PHE A 61 7.83 -4.93 18.33
C PHE A 61 6.60 -5.29 19.14
N LEU A 62 5.43 -5.05 18.56
CA LEU A 62 4.14 -5.55 19.02
C LEU A 62 3.68 -6.63 18.04
N ASP A 63 3.22 -7.75 18.56
CA ASP A 63 2.65 -8.82 17.73
C ASP A 63 1.33 -8.39 17.05
N ALA A 64 0.73 -9.28 16.26
CA ALA A 64 -0.54 -9.03 15.58
C ALA A 64 -1.66 -8.53 16.52
N ALA A 65 -1.72 -9.03 17.76
CA ALA A 65 -2.74 -8.60 18.72
C ALA A 65 -2.46 -7.19 19.25
N GLY A 66 -1.19 -6.88 19.56
CA GLY A 66 -0.76 -5.53 19.90
C GLY A 66 -0.95 -4.55 18.74
N ALA A 67 -0.66 -4.98 17.51
CA ALA A 67 -0.90 -4.20 16.30
C ALA A 67 -2.38 -3.83 16.13
N ARG A 68 -3.28 -4.81 16.23
CA ARG A 68 -4.73 -4.59 16.18
C ARG A 68 -5.21 -3.65 17.30
N THR A 69 -4.64 -3.79 18.50
CA THR A 69 -4.96 -2.92 19.63
C THR A 69 -4.59 -1.47 19.33
N VAL A 70 -3.37 -1.22 18.85
CA VAL A 70 -2.93 0.14 18.52
C VAL A 70 -3.69 0.69 17.32
N LEU A 71 -3.65 -0.01 16.18
CA LEU A 71 -4.19 0.49 14.92
C LEU A 71 -5.71 0.68 14.98
N SER A 72 -6.44 -0.27 15.53
CA SER A 72 -7.90 -0.26 15.48
C SER A 72 -8.54 0.25 16.76
N THR A 73 -8.12 -0.23 17.93
CA THR A 73 -8.76 0.16 19.19
C THR A 73 -8.33 1.56 19.65
N LEU A 74 -7.04 1.90 19.55
CA LEU A 74 -6.54 3.19 20.04
C LEU A 74 -6.56 4.28 18.97
N TRP A 75 -6.23 3.96 17.72
CA TRP A 75 -6.19 4.93 16.61
C TRP A 75 -7.46 4.95 15.76
N GLY A 76 -8.40 4.02 15.99
CA GLY A 76 -9.70 4.03 15.32
C GLY A 76 -9.69 3.60 13.85
N ASN A 77 -8.60 2.99 13.36
CA ASN A 77 -8.61 2.42 12.01
C ASN A 77 -9.56 1.20 11.94
N PRO A 78 -10.09 0.86 10.75
CA PRO A 78 -10.86 -0.36 10.57
C PRO A 78 -10.10 -1.60 11.09
N PRO A 79 -10.80 -2.56 11.72
CA PRO A 79 -10.16 -3.79 12.18
C PRO A 79 -9.63 -4.60 10.99
N SER A 80 -8.38 -5.05 11.11
CA SER A 80 -7.72 -5.96 10.17
C SER A 80 -7.00 -7.05 10.93
N ASP A 81 -7.02 -8.26 10.38
CA ASP A 81 -6.27 -9.42 10.88
C ASP A 81 -5.05 -9.73 9.99
N GLU A 82 -4.72 -8.84 9.05
CA GLU A 82 -3.59 -9.04 8.11
C GLU A 82 -2.23 -8.67 8.71
N ALA A 83 -2.22 -7.81 9.74
CA ALA A 83 -1.00 -7.36 10.38
C ALA A 83 -0.29 -8.53 11.08
N LEU A 84 0.98 -8.74 10.72
CA LEU A 84 1.89 -9.62 11.46
C LEU A 84 2.38 -8.96 12.75
N GLY A 85 2.42 -7.62 12.78
CA GLY A 85 2.77 -6.82 13.94
C GLY A 85 3.06 -5.35 13.61
N LEU A 86 3.51 -4.61 14.63
CA LEU A 86 4.00 -3.24 14.52
C LEU A 86 5.43 -3.12 15.05
N ILE A 87 6.29 -2.42 14.32
CA ILE A 87 7.54 -1.88 14.87
C ILE A 87 7.28 -0.45 15.35
N VAL A 88 7.75 -0.13 16.55
CA VAL A 88 7.59 1.19 17.18
C VAL A 88 8.87 1.61 17.90
N PRO A 89 9.12 2.92 18.12
CA PRO A 89 10.19 3.38 18.99
C PRO A 89 10.08 2.86 20.42
N THR A 90 11.21 2.68 21.11
CA THR A 90 11.19 2.51 22.57
C THR A 90 10.58 3.75 23.23
N GLY A 91 9.69 3.53 24.21
CA GLY A 91 8.93 4.62 24.83
C GLY A 91 7.73 5.10 24.01
N PHE A 92 7.33 4.33 22.97
CA PHE A 92 6.12 4.59 22.19
C PHE A 92 4.90 4.85 23.08
N SER A 93 4.21 5.94 22.78
CA SER A 93 2.91 6.26 23.36
C SER A 93 1.90 6.45 22.24
N PRO A 94 0.84 5.63 22.12
CA PRO A 94 -0.13 5.75 21.03
C PRO A 94 -0.89 7.08 21.03
N PHE A 95 -0.74 7.92 22.07
CA PHE A 95 -1.40 9.22 22.22
C PHE A 95 -0.50 10.42 21.93
N SER A 96 0.80 10.20 21.70
CA SER A 96 1.73 11.29 21.37
C SER A 96 1.54 11.74 19.92
N ALA A 97 1.56 13.06 19.70
CA ALA A 97 1.49 13.65 18.36
C ALA A 97 2.71 13.31 17.47
N SER A 98 3.82 12.89 18.08
CA SER A 98 5.06 12.49 17.40
C SER A 98 5.20 10.97 17.27
N SER A 99 4.16 10.21 17.62
CA SER A 99 4.23 8.76 17.55
C SER A 99 4.09 8.26 16.13
N TRP A 100 5.02 7.39 15.75
CA TRP A 100 4.97 6.67 14.50
C TRP A 100 5.05 5.16 14.77
N ALA A 101 4.50 4.40 13.84
CA ALA A 101 4.56 2.95 13.83
C ALA A 101 4.77 2.46 12.40
N VAL A 102 5.42 1.31 12.27
CA VAL A 102 5.57 0.58 11.00
C VAL A 102 4.75 -0.69 11.10
N GLU A 103 3.63 -0.74 10.37
CA GLU A 103 2.85 -1.96 10.22
C GLU A 103 3.56 -2.93 9.29
N ILE A 104 3.60 -4.20 9.67
CA ILE A 104 4.13 -5.29 8.84
C ILE A 104 3.00 -6.23 8.47
N THR A 105 2.81 -6.46 7.17
CA THR A 105 1.93 -7.52 6.63
C THR A 105 2.72 -8.41 5.66
N TYR A 106 2.12 -9.49 5.20
CA TYR A 106 2.72 -10.38 4.20
C TYR A 106 1.76 -10.67 3.04
N ASP A 107 2.17 -10.31 1.84
CA ASP A 107 1.47 -10.63 0.60
C ASP A 107 2.08 -11.88 -0.04
N GLU A 108 1.37 -13.01 0.03
CA GLU A 108 1.76 -14.29 -0.56
C GLU A 108 1.36 -14.41 -2.04
N SER A 109 1.63 -13.36 -2.81
CA SER A 109 1.27 -13.25 -4.23
C SER A 109 2.14 -14.10 -5.16
N GLY A 110 3.33 -14.50 -4.70
CA GLY A 110 4.35 -15.21 -5.46
C GLY A 110 5.65 -14.42 -5.56
N TYR A 111 6.62 -14.95 -6.31
CA TYR A 111 7.87 -14.27 -6.63
C TYR A 111 7.63 -13.05 -7.53
N VAL A 112 7.94 -11.85 -7.04
CA VAL A 112 7.79 -10.61 -7.81
C VAL A 112 9.07 -10.34 -8.59
N SER A 113 8.99 -10.36 -9.92
CA SER A 113 10.15 -10.06 -10.77
C SER A 113 10.61 -8.61 -10.61
N ASP A 114 11.91 -8.41 -10.40
CA ASP A 114 12.60 -7.12 -10.32
C ASP A 114 13.17 -6.62 -11.65
N LYS A 115 12.95 -7.35 -12.75
CA LYS A 115 13.44 -7.00 -14.09
C LYS A 115 13.02 -5.61 -14.59
N ASP A 116 11.90 -5.08 -14.09
CA ASP A 116 11.41 -3.76 -14.48
C ASP A 116 12.09 -2.61 -13.70
N ALA A 117 12.86 -2.89 -12.65
CA ALA A 117 13.45 -1.89 -11.74
C ALA A 117 14.10 -0.68 -12.43
N ASN A 118 14.86 -0.94 -13.51
CA ASN A 118 15.62 0.09 -14.24
C ASN A 118 14.81 0.79 -15.35
N THR A 119 13.55 0.41 -15.54
CA THR A 119 12.68 0.90 -16.63
C THR A 119 11.49 1.70 -16.14
N ILE A 120 11.27 1.78 -14.83
CA ILE A 120 10.12 2.44 -14.24
C ILE A 120 10.28 3.96 -14.35
N ASN A 121 9.30 4.62 -14.96
CA ASN A 121 9.20 6.08 -14.94
C ASN A 121 8.37 6.53 -13.73
N TYR A 122 9.05 6.86 -12.63
CA TYR A 122 8.38 7.26 -11.38
C TYR A 122 7.61 8.58 -11.47
N THR A 123 7.94 9.45 -12.43
CA THR A 123 7.18 10.67 -12.69
C THR A 123 5.83 10.35 -13.32
N SER A 124 5.82 9.50 -14.36
CA SER A 124 4.57 9.04 -14.98
C SER A 124 3.74 8.20 -14.02
N LEU A 125 4.39 7.36 -13.20
CA LEU A 125 3.72 6.55 -12.19
C LEU A 125 3.04 7.41 -11.12
N LEU A 126 3.72 8.46 -10.64
CA LEU A 126 3.13 9.42 -9.70
C LEU A 126 1.88 10.07 -10.28
N LYS A 127 1.95 10.55 -11.53
CA LYS A 127 0.78 11.16 -12.19
C LYS A 127 -0.40 10.20 -12.30
N GLN A 128 -0.15 8.92 -12.62
CA GLN A 128 -1.19 7.90 -12.66
C GLN A 128 -1.82 7.65 -11.29
N MET A 129 -1.02 7.58 -10.23
CA MET A 129 -1.56 7.44 -8.86
C MET A 129 -2.34 8.67 -8.42
N GLN A 130 -1.89 9.87 -8.76
CA GLN A 130 -2.62 11.12 -8.49
C GLN A 130 -3.97 11.15 -9.20
N GLU A 131 -4.05 10.66 -10.43
CA GLU A 131 -5.31 10.49 -11.16
C GLU A 131 -6.22 9.50 -10.44
N GLY A 132 -5.70 8.31 -10.10
CA GLY A 132 -6.48 7.29 -9.39
C GLY A 132 -7.01 7.78 -8.04
N VAL A 133 -6.24 8.57 -7.30
CA VAL A 133 -6.70 9.21 -6.06
C VAL A 133 -7.85 10.19 -6.33
N ARG A 134 -7.76 11.02 -7.39
CA ARG A 134 -8.83 11.94 -7.78
C ARG A 134 -10.11 11.21 -8.22
N GLU A 135 -9.98 10.06 -8.88
CA GLU A 135 -11.13 9.23 -9.29
C GLU A 135 -11.88 8.60 -8.11
N VAL A 136 -11.19 8.25 -7.03
CA VAL A 136 -11.82 7.60 -5.85
C VAL A 136 -12.36 8.57 -4.80
N ASN A 137 -11.86 9.81 -4.75
CA ASN A 137 -12.30 10.82 -3.79
C ASN A 137 -13.82 11.05 -3.73
N PRO A 138 -14.56 11.12 -4.86
CA PRO A 138 -16.00 11.30 -4.82
C PRO A 138 -16.74 10.24 -4.01
N GLU A 139 -16.30 8.98 -4.06
CA GLU A 139 -16.91 7.91 -3.26
C GLU A 139 -16.51 8.03 -1.79
N ARG A 140 -15.24 8.35 -1.52
CA ARG A 140 -14.73 8.62 -0.17
C ARG A 140 -15.53 9.70 0.56
N VAL A 141 -15.83 10.80 -0.13
CA VAL A 141 -16.63 11.92 0.42
C VAL A 141 -18.08 11.50 0.68
N LYS A 142 -18.69 10.71 -0.21
CA LYS A 142 -20.04 10.16 0.04
C LYS A 142 -20.09 9.27 1.26
N GLU A 143 -19.02 8.54 1.55
CA GLU A 143 -18.87 7.70 2.74
C GLU A 143 -18.54 8.49 4.02
N GLY A 144 -18.44 9.83 3.94
CA GLY A 144 -18.20 10.70 5.08
C GLY A 144 -16.73 10.88 5.45
N TYR A 145 -15.80 10.42 4.59
CA TYR A 145 -14.37 10.63 4.79
C TYR A 145 -13.87 11.91 4.10
N PRO A 146 -12.81 12.54 4.64
CA PRO A 146 -12.14 13.62 3.93
C PRO A 146 -11.51 13.13 2.63
N GLU A 147 -11.49 14.01 1.62
CA GLU A 147 -10.73 13.79 0.38
C GLU A 147 -9.25 13.54 0.69
N ILE A 148 -8.59 12.77 -0.17
CA ILE A 148 -7.14 12.58 -0.12
C ILE A 148 -6.53 13.27 -1.32
N GLN A 149 -5.42 13.98 -1.13
CA GLN A 149 -4.56 14.42 -2.22
C GLN A 149 -3.20 13.75 -2.09
N LEU A 150 -2.74 13.10 -3.15
CA LEU A 150 -1.34 12.68 -3.27
C LEU A 150 -0.53 13.86 -3.81
N ILE A 151 0.18 14.56 -2.92
CA ILE A 151 0.95 15.75 -3.28
C ILE A 151 2.14 15.36 -4.16
N GLY A 152 2.88 14.34 -3.74
CA GLY A 152 4.05 13.89 -4.46
C GLY A 152 4.84 12.79 -3.75
N TRP A 153 6.07 12.61 -4.21
CA TRP A 153 7.08 11.82 -3.52
C TRP A 153 7.70 12.67 -2.41
N ALA A 154 7.56 12.24 -1.16
CA ALA A 154 8.42 12.72 -0.07
C ALA A 154 9.83 12.15 -0.21
N ALA A 155 9.94 10.89 -0.64
CA ALA A 155 11.18 10.25 -1.07
C ALA A 155 10.90 9.42 -2.34
N PRO A 156 11.62 9.64 -3.45
CA PRO A 156 11.37 8.92 -4.69
C PRO A 156 11.69 7.43 -4.53
N PRO A 157 11.01 6.53 -5.28
CA PRO A 157 11.24 5.10 -5.13
C PRO A 157 12.67 4.68 -5.48
N ARG A 158 13.23 3.81 -4.64
CA ARG A 158 14.57 3.26 -4.78
C ARG A 158 14.57 1.75 -4.54
N TYR A 159 15.05 1.01 -5.52
CA TYR A 159 15.28 -0.43 -5.42
C TYR A 159 16.75 -0.72 -5.09
N ASP A 160 16.96 -1.53 -4.07
CA ASP A 160 18.26 -2.11 -3.75
C ASP A 160 18.28 -3.58 -4.20
N ALA A 161 19.05 -3.84 -5.27
CA ALA A 161 19.18 -5.16 -5.86
C ALA A 161 20.00 -6.13 -4.99
N ALA A 162 20.85 -5.64 -4.09
CA ALA A 162 21.67 -6.51 -3.23
C ALA A 162 20.82 -7.14 -2.12
N SER A 163 19.89 -6.37 -1.55
CA SER A 163 18.99 -6.82 -0.49
C SER A 163 17.60 -7.22 -0.98
N HIS A 164 17.30 -7.01 -2.27
CA HIS A 164 15.96 -7.17 -2.86
C HIS A 164 14.88 -6.40 -2.09
N LYS A 165 15.20 -5.16 -1.73
CA LYS A 165 14.29 -4.26 -1.00
C LYS A 165 13.94 -3.05 -1.84
N PHE A 166 12.66 -2.69 -1.83
CA PHE A 166 12.13 -1.56 -2.59
C PHE A 166 11.39 -0.62 -1.67
N TYR A 167 11.72 0.67 -1.69
CA TYR A 167 11.17 1.62 -0.74
C TYR A 167 10.97 3.01 -1.35
N TRP A 168 9.98 3.73 -0.82
CA TRP A 168 9.56 5.05 -1.27
C TRP A 168 8.76 5.74 -0.17
N ALA A 169 8.56 7.05 -0.29
CA ALA A 169 7.66 7.77 0.59
C ALA A 169 6.77 8.74 -0.19
N LYS A 170 5.49 8.79 0.17
CA LYS A 170 4.48 9.69 -0.40
C LYS A 170 4.12 10.76 0.61
N GLU A 171 3.85 11.95 0.11
CA GLU A 171 3.22 13.03 0.86
C GLU A 171 1.74 13.06 0.52
N LEU A 172 0.90 12.96 1.55
CA LEU A 172 -0.55 12.93 1.45
C LEU A 172 -1.14 14.11 2.22
N GLN A 173 -2.16 14.74 1.66
CA GLN A 173 -3.01 15.71 2.36
C GLN A 173 -4.40 15.11 2.52
N PHE A 174 -5.00 15.28 3.70
CA PHE A 174 -6.39 14.88 3.97
C PHE A 174 -7.24 16.15 4.14
N GLY A 175 -8.35 16.23 3.40
CA GLY A 175 -9.23 17.39 3.41
C GLY A 175 -8.49 18.68 3.08
N SER A 176 -8.59 19.65 3.99
CA SER A 176 -7.90 20.94 3.92
C SER A 176 -6.84 21.10 5.01
N ASP A 177 -6.38 19.99 5.60
CA ASP A 177 -5.41 20.03 6.69
C ASP A 177 -4.08 20.58 6.19
N GLU A 178 -3.51 21.53 6.95
CA GLU A 178 -2.18 22.10 6.64
C GLU A 178 -1.04 21.10 6.96
N ASP A 179 -1.28 20.20 7.91
CA ASP A 179 -0.32 19.18 8.30
C ASP A 179 -0.45 17.94 7.41
N HIS A 180 0.49 17.80 6.48
CA HIS A 180 0.54 16.66 5.58
C HIS A 180 1.03 15.38 6.27
N THR A 181 0.54 14.25 5.80
CA THR A 181 0.93 12.90 6.23
C THR A 181 2.06 12.36 5.38
N LEU A 182 3.09 11.85 6.04
CA LEU A 182 4.14 11.04 5.45
C LEU A 182 3.70 9.57 5.44
N ASN A 183 3.63 8.98 4.25
CA ASN A 183 3.42 7.54 4.08
C ASN A 183 4.69 6.90 3.51
N TYR A 184 5.49 6.27 4.37
CA TYR A 184 6.71 5.56 3.97
C TYR A 184 6.41 4.09 3.73
N SER A 185 6.83 3.54 2.60
CA SER A 185 6.59 2.16 2.20
C SER A 185 7.91 1.45 1.99
N ILE A 186 8.05 0.25 2.55
CA ILE A 186 9.14 -0.68 2.27
C ILE A 186 8.52 -2.01 1.83
N ARG A 187 9.11 -2.63 0.81
CA ARG A 187 8.78 -3.95 0.29
C ARG A 187 10.05 -4.78 0.36
N VAL A 188 10.03 -5.83 1.16
CA VAL A 188 11.10 -6.83 1.18
C VAL A 188 10.63 -7.98 0.30
N LEU A 189 11.34 -8.25 -0.79
CA LEU A 189 10.95 -9.32 -1.72
C LEU A 189 11.46 -10.66 -1.20
N GLY A 190 10.61 -11.67 -1.26
CA GLY A 190 10.92 -13.04 -0.85
C GLY A 190 10.62 -14.03 -1.96
N ARG A 191 10.93 -15.29 -1.68
CA ARG A 191 10.73 -16.43 -2.59
C ARG A 191 9.30 -16.56 -3.11
N ARG A 192 8.32 -16.34 -2.22
CA ARG A 192 6.90 -16.65 -2.45
C ARG A 192 5.95 -15.48 -2.22
N GLY A 193 6.51 -14.30 -1.95
CA GLY A 193 5.71 -13.14 -1.60
C GLY A 193 6.57 -11.97 -1.15
N VAL A 194 5.91 -10.98 -0.56
CA VAL A 194 6.51 -9.71 -0.18
C VAL A 194 6.12 -9.39 1.26
N LEU A 195 7.10 -9.05 2.11
CA LEU A 195 6.79 -8.36 3.37
C LEU A 195 6.53 -6.90 3.05
N VAL A 196 5.38 -6.43 3.50
CA VAL A 196 4.85 -5.10 3.23
C VAL A 196 4.96 -4.31 4.53
N LEU A 197 5.83 -3.32 4.55
CA LEU A 197 6.02 -2.44 5.69
C LEU A 197 5.50 -1.05 5.31
N ASN A 198 4.61 -0.49 6.14
CA ASN A 198 4.09 0.86 5.93
C ASN A 198 4.23 1.68 7.22
N ALA A 199 4.98 2.79 7.14
CA ALA A 199 5.09 3.78 8.20
C ALA A 199 4.10 4.92 7.93
N ILE A 200 3.44 5.38 8.99
CA ILE A 200 2.55 6.54 8.97
C ILE A 200 3.08 7.54 10.00
N ALA A 201 3.31 8.78 9.56
CA ALA A 201 3.83 9.85 10.41
C ALA A 201 3.45 11.23 9.86
N SER A 202 3.79 12.30 10.59
CA SER A 202 3.71 13.66 10.05
C SER A 202 4.85 13.92 9.07
N MET A 203 4.62 14.75 8.06
CA MET A 203 5.70 15.26 7.19
C MET A 203 6.79 16.02 7.96
N LYS A 204 6.44 16.60 9.12
CA LYS A 204 7.40 17.27 10.01
C LYS A 204 8.46 16.31 10.55
N ASP A 205 8.12 15.02 10.65
CA ASP A 205 9.00 13.97 11.18
C ASP A 205 9.90 13.34 10.11
N LEU A 206 9.71 13.68 8.83
CA LEU A 206 10.47 13.12 7.71
C LEU A 206 12.00 13.14 7.95
N PRO A 207 12.64 14.24 8.40
CA PRO A 207 14.09 14.25 8.60
C PRO A 207 14.58 13.27 9.67
N GLN A 208 13.74 12.95 10.66
CA GLN A 208 14.07 11.97 11.68
C GLN A 208 13.84 10.55 11.14
N ILE A 209 12.70 10.34 10.47
CA ILE A 209 12.35 9.05 9.86
C ILE A 209 13.38 8.62 8.81
N GLU A 210 13.91 9.54 8.00
CA GLU A 210 14.97 9.23 7.03
C GLU A 210 16.26 8.71 7.68
N LYS A 211 16.52 9.06 8.94
CA LYS A 211 17.67 8.54 9.70
C LYS A 211 17.41 7.14 10.24
N ASP A 212 16.18 6.87 10.66
CA ASP A 212 15.81 5.61 11.34
C ASP A 212 15.43 4.49 10.35
N ILE A 213 14.89 4.86 9.17
CA ILE A 213 14.45 3.90 8.15
C ILE A 213 15.54 2.94 7.66
N PRO A 214 16.81 3.35 7.43
CA PRO A 214 17.87 2.41 7.07
C PRO A 214 18.06 1.26 8.08
N GLU A 215 17.86 1.54 9.38
CA GLU A 215 17.91 0.51 10.43
C GLU A 215 16.72 -0.44 10.31
N ILE A 216 15.50 0.08 10.11
CA ILE A 216 14.29 -0.73 9.88
C ILE A 216 14.42 -1.60 8.63
N ILE A 217 14.89 -1.02 7.52
CA ILE A 217 15.14 -1.74 6.27
C ILE A 217 16.09 -2.90 6.53
N SER A 218 17.17 -2.67 7.28
CA SER A 218 18.18 -3.70 7.57
C SER A 218 17.68 -4.76 8.55
N ALA A 219 16.81 -4.39 9.49
CA ALA A 219 16.30 -5.27 10.55
C ALA A 219 15.43 -6.42 10.02
N VAL A 220 14.65 -6.21 8.95
CA VAL A 220 13.64 -7.17 8.48
C VAL A 220 14.16 -7.98 7.29
N ASN A 221 14.26 -9.30 7.46
CA ASN A 221 14.80 -10.20 6.44
C ASN A 221 14.03 -11.52 6.40
N PHE A 222 13.87 -12.10 5.20
CA PHE A 222 13.39 -13.47 5.07
C PHE A 222 14.44 -14.47 5.57
N ASP A 223 13.96 -15.55 6.18
CA ASP A 223 14.82 -16.65 6.64
C ASP A 223 15.22 -17.56 5.47
N GLU A 224 16.18 -18.47 5.71
CA GLU A 224 16.62 -19.43 4.69
C GLU A 224 15.47 -20.26 4.12
N GLY A 225 15.47 -20.48 2.81
CA GLY A 225 14.40 -21.16 2.10
C GLY A 225 13.23 -20.25 1.74
N HIS A 226 13.18 -19.03 2.27
CA HIS A 226 12.18 -17.99 2.00
C HIS A 226 12.75 -16.74 1.33
N ARG A 227 14.08 -16.63 1.16
CA ARG A 227 14.74 -15.45 0.57
C ARG A 227 14.42 -15.35 -0.92
N TYR A 228 14.48 -14.14 -1.46
CA TYR A 228 14.31 -13.92 -2.89
C TYR A 228 15.24 -14.81 -3.74
N ALA A 229 16.49 -14.94 -3.31
CA ALA A 229 17.50 -15.79 -3.98
C ALA A 229 17.19 -17.30 -3.91
N ASP A 230 16.30 -17.75 -3.02
CA ASP A 230 15.90 -19.16 -2.89
C ASP A 230 14.80 -19.55 -3.89
N PHE A 231 14.43 -18.65 -4.80
CA PHE A 231 13.44 -18.90 -5.84
C PHE A 231 13.84 -20.02 -6.78
N ASN A 232 12.91 -20.97 -6.98
CA ASN A 232 13.05 -22.05 -7.93
C ASN A 232 11.95 -21.93 -9.01
N PRO A 233 12.31 -21.53 -10.25
CA PRO A 233 11.33 -21.32 -11.32
C PRO A 233 10.59 -22.59 -11.77
N SER A 234 11.08 -23.77 -11.41
CA SER A 234 10.40 -25.04 -11.74
C SER A 234 9.23 -25.36 -10.82
N VAL A 235 9.16 -24.77 -9.63
CA VAL A 235 8.13 -25.11 -8.62
C VAL A 235 7.46 -23.89 -7.98
N ASP A 236 8.14 -22.75 -7.91
CA ASP A 236 7.63 -21.57 -7.23
C ASP A 236 6.76 -20.73 -8.17
N LYS A 237 5.67 -20.21 -7.60
CA LYS A 237 4.72 -19.33 -8.30
C LYS A 237 5.33 -17.96 -8.53
N VAL A 238 5.27 -17.47 -9.76
CA VAL A 238 5.61 -16.08 -10.11
C VAL A 238 4.37 -15.20 -9.96
N ALA A 239 4.53 -14.04 -9.33
CA ALA A 239 3.49 -13.03 -9.24
C ALA A 239 3.20 -12.46 -10.64
N GLY A 240 1.94 -12.13 -10.92
CA GLY A 240 1.52 -11.59 -12.22
C GLY A 240 1.94 -10.13 -12.48
N TYR A 241 2.88 -9.59 -11.72
CA TYR A 241 3.29 -8.19 -11.73
C TYR A 241 4.75 -8.02 -11.26
N GLY A 242 5.34 -6.86 -11.57
CA GLY A 242 6.68 -6.44 -11.17
C GLY A 242 6.68 -5.29 -10.15
N LEU A 243 7.82 -4.62 -9.98
CA LEU A 243 8.01 -3.59 -8.96
C LEU A 243 7.13 -2.36 -9.20
N ALA A 244 6.87 -1.97 -10.45
CA ALA A 244 6.02 -0.82 -10.75
C ALA A 244 4.61 -0.97 -10.14
N ALA A 245 4.07 -2.19 -10.15
CA ALA A 245 2.76 -2.48 -9.56
C ALA A 245 2.77 -2.45 -8.03
N LEU A 246 3.90 -2.79 -7.40
CA LEU A 246 4.04 -2.70 -5.93
C LEU A 246 3.90 -1.25 -5.45
N VAL A 247 4.45 -0.30 -6.21
CA VAL A 247 4.34 1.14 -5.93
C VAL A 247 2.94 1.66 -6.23
N ALA A 248 2.36 1.24 -7.35
CA ALA A 248 1.02 1.64 -7.78
C ALA A 248 -0.12 1.15 -6.86
N GLY A 249 0.16 0.28 -5.88
CA GLY A 249 -0.86 -0.27 -4.99
C GLY A 249 -1.51 -1.56 -5.48
N GLY A 250 -0.75 -2.45 -6.13
CA GLY A 250 -0.97 -3.90 -6.11
C GLY A 250 -2.27 -4.48 -6.70
N VAL A 251 -3.21 -3.71 -7.28
CA VAL A 251 -4.44 -4.26 -7.89
C VAL A 251 -4.94 -3.49 -9.13
N ALA A 252 -4.26 -2.44 -9.60
CA ALA A 252 -4.58 -1.88 -10.94
C ALA A 252 -4.45 -2.95 -12.06
N ALA A 253 -3.70 -4.03 -11.81
CA ALA A 253 -3.55 -5.16 -12.72
C ALA A 253 -4.62 -6.26 -12.60
N LYS A 254 -5.42 -6.32 -11.52
CA LYS A 254 -6.36 -7.43 -11.29
C LYS A 254 -7.84 -7.11 -11.52
N ALA A 255 -8.20 -5.87 -11.80
CA ALA A 255 -9.57 -5.51 -12.14
C ALA A 255 -9.63 -4.77 -13.48
N GLY A 256 -9.24 -5.43 -14.58
CA GLY A 256 -9.69 -4.98 -15.90
C GLY A 256 -9.52 -3.50 -16.23
N LEU A 257 -8.55 -2.77 -15.64
CA LEU A 257 -8.49 -1.32 -15.83
C LEU A 257 -7.77 -1.00 -17.14
N PHE A 258 -6.70 -1.72 -17.48
CA PHE A 258 -6.14 -1.69 -18.84
C PHE A 258 -6.87 -2.61 -19.82
N LYS A 259 -7.47 -3.73 -19.40
CA LYS A 259 -8.31 -4.53 -20.30
C LYS A 259 -9.67 -3.91 -20.56
N GLY A 260 -10.19 -3.05 -19.67
CA GLY A 260 -11.44 -2.31 -19.81
C GLY A 260 -11.23 -1.02 -20.59
N LEU A 261 -10.11 -0.31 -20.40
CA LEU A 261 -9.75 0.80 -21.29
C LEU A 261 -9.40 0.30 -22.70
N ILE A 262 -8.65 -0.81 -22.82
CA ILE A 262 -8.34 -1.44 -24.12
C ILE A 262 -9.55 -2.20 -24.70
N ALA A 263 -10.43 -2.81 -23.90
CA ALA A 263 -11.69 -3.40 -24.41
C ALA A 263 -12.78 -2.36 -24.64
N VAL A 264 -12.74 -1.16 -24.06
CA VAL A 264 -13.57 -0.04 -24.53
C VAL A 264 -13.03 0.45 -25.89
N LEU A 265 -11.70 0.45 -26.09
CA LEU A 265 -11.06 0.72 -27.38
C LEU A 265 -11.24 -0.41 -28.43
N ILE A 266 -11.37 -1.68 -28.03
CA ILE A 266 -11.47 -2.85 -28.93
C ILE A 266 -12.91 -3.42 -29.04
N ALA A 267 -13.76 -3.28 -28.02
CA ALA A 267 -15.16 -3.75 -28.01
C ALA A 267 -16.18 -2.66 -28.39
N GLY A 268 -15.74 -1.41 -28.56
CA GLY A 268 -16.45 -0.38 -29.34
C GLY A 268 -16.45 -0.61 -30.85
N LYS A 269 -15.94 -1.76 -31.34
CA LYS A 269 -15.85 -2.17 -32.75
C LYS A 269 -17.18 -2.19 -33.54
N LYS A 270 -18.34 -2.08 -32.88
CA LYS A 270 -19.65 -1.95 -33.58
C LYS A 270 -20.12 -0.51 -33.78
N PHE A 271 -19.57 0.46 -33.05
CA PHE A 271 -19.88 1.89 -33.22
C PHE A 271 -18.84 2.64 -34.04
N VAL A 272 -17.63 2.12 -34.19
CA VAL A 272 -16.64 2.67 -35.14
C VAL A 272 -17.00 2.29 -36.58
N ILE A 273 -17.51 1.08 -36.85
CA ILE A 273 -17.94 0.70 -38.21
C ILE A 273 -19.28 1.37 -38.58
N ALA A 274 -20.27 1.39 -37.66
CA ALA A 274 -21.52 2.12 -37.90
C ALA A 274 -21.30 3.65 -37.97
N GLY A 275 -20.40 4.18 -37.14
CA GLY A 275 -19.96 5.58 -37.19
C GLY A 275 -19.16 5.92 -38.44
N ALA A 276 -18.27 5.04 -38.90
CA ALA A 276 -17.52 5.22 -40.15
C ALA A 276 -18.41 5.08 -41.39
N ILE A 277 -19.39 4.17 -41.40
CA ILE A 277 -20.39 4.03 -42.47
C ILE A 277 -21.32 5.26 -42.49
N ALA A 278 -21.78 5.74 -41.33
CA ALA A 278 -22.59 6.94 -41.23
C ALA A 278 -21.81 8.21 -41.65
N LEU A 279 -20.54 8.33 -41.25
CA LEU A 279 -19.66 9.43 -41.63
C LEU A 279 -19.28 9.39 -43.11
N PHE A 280 -19.04 8.21 -43.69
CA PHE A 280 -18.79 8.03 -45.12
C PHE A 280 -20.05 8.29 -45.97
N ALA A 281 -21.24 7.91 -45.49
CA ALA A 281 -22.51 8.23 -46.13
C ALA A 281 -22.83 9.75 -46.08
N LEU A 282 -22.48 10.44 -44.98
CA LEU A 282 -22.62 11.89 -44.86
C LEU A 282 -21.63 12.65 -45.75
N LEU A 283 -20.36 12.22 -45.78
CA LEU A 283 -19.32 12.84 -46.60
C LEU A 283 -19.55 12.59 -48.10
N SER A 284 -19.97 11.39 -48.52
CA SER A 284 -20.30 11.10 -49.92
C SER A 284 -21.49 11.93 -50.46
N ARG A 285 -22.46 12.26 -49.59
CA ARG A 285 -23.56 13.21 -49.90
C ARG A 285 -23.09 14.66 -50.04
N LEU A 286 -22.02 15.06 -49.34
CA LEU A 286 -21.44 16.40 -49.45
C LEU A 286 -20.57 16.55 -50.72
N PHE A 287 -19.92 15.47 -51.18
CA PHE A 287 -19.14 15.47 -52.43
C PHE A 287 -19.98 15.24 -53.70
N LYS A 288 -21.17 14.64 -53.61
CA LYS A 288 -22.13 14.56 -54.74
C LYS A 288 -22.95 15.83 -54.96
N ARG A 289 -22.76 16.88 -54.16
CA ARG A 289 -23.49 18.16 -54.28
C ARG A 289 -22.65 19.29 -54.89
N LYS A 290 -21.42 18.99 -55.33
CA LYS A 290 -20.56 19.87 -56.14
C LYS A 290 -19.85 19.11 -57.28
N ALA A 291 -20.56 18.16 -57.87
CA ALA A 291 -20.32 17.64 -59.21
C ALA A 291 -21.67 17.65 -59.95
#